data_AF-A0A8T4ZNY1-F1
#
_entry.id   AF-A0A8T4ZNY1-F1
#
_cell.length_a   1.000
_cell.length_b   1.000
_cell.length_c   1.000
_cell.angle_alpha   90.00
_cell.angle_beta   90.00
_cell.angle_gamma   90.00
#
_symmetry.space_group_name_H-M   'P 1'
#
loop_
_entity.id
_entity.type
_entity.pdbx_description
1 polymer ?
#
loop_
_entity_poly.entity_id
_entity_poly.type
_entity_poly.pdbx_seq_one_letter_code
_entity_poly.pdbx_strand_id
1 'polypeptide(L)'
;MSFLHAFKYRDRVGIMADILKAVKSTRDGESKYGIMQNARLNYVQTKKYIHYMVNCGYLVVSQRETYLITEKGARFLQFIEIQRMQTIK
;
A
#
# COMPACT_ATOMS: atom_id res chain seq x y z
N MET A 1 -3.62 -17.23 -20.13
CA MET A 1 -4.54 -16.82 -19.05
C MET A 1 -4.55 -15.30 -18.98
N SER A 2 -5.70 -14.70 -19.26
CA SER A 2 -5.87 -13.27 -19.58
C SER A 2 -5.68 -12.36 -18.35
N PHE A 3 -4.77 -11.38 -18.47
CA PHE A 3 -4.53 -10.32 -17.48
C PHE A 3 -5.59 -9.19 -17.51
N LEU A 4 -6.61 -9.28 -18.39
CA LEU A 4 -7.55 -8.19 -18.65
C LEU A 4 -8.69 -8.05 -17.63
N HIS A 5 -8.84 -9.00 -16.69
CA HIS A 5 -9.82 -8.86 -15.60
C HIS A 5 -9.37 -7.89 -14.47
N ALA A 6 -8.16 -7.35 -14.55
CA ALA A 6 -7.51 -6.53 -13.51
C ALA A 6 -8.18 -5.19 -13.20
N PHE A 7 -9.14 -4.73 -14.02
CA PHE A 7 -9.79 -3.43 -13.82
C PHE A 7 -11.06 -3.48 -12.96
N LYS A 8 -11.65 -4.66 -12.71
CA LYS A 8 -12.93 -4.77 -11.97
C LYS A 8 -12.76 -4.99 -10.47
N TYR A 9 -11.60 -5.50 -10.04
CA TYR A 9 -11.25 -5.70 -8.62
C TYR A 9 -9.78 -5.36 -8.40
N ARG A 10 -9.52 -4.54 -7.38
CA ARG A 10 -8.16 -4.20 -6.92
C ARG A 10 -7.48 -5.46 -6.40
N ASP A 11 -6.42 -5.90 -7.07
CA ASP A 11 -5.66 -7.08 -6.70
C ASP A 11 -4.78 -6.82 -5.47
N ARG A 12 -4.06 -7.84 -4.98
CA ARG A 12 -3.26 -7.71 -3.75
C ARG A 12 -2.16 -6.65 -3.89
N VAL A 13 -1.51 -6.60 -5.06
CA VAL A 13 -0.47 -5.61 -5.37
C VAL A 13 -1.09 -4.22 -5.47
N GLY A 14 -2.25 -4.12 -6.10
CA GLY A 14 -3.12 -2.96 -6.08
C GLY A 14 -3.32 -2.44 -4.66
N ILE A 15 -3.79 -3.30 -3.75
CA ILE A 15 -4.05 -3.00 -2.33
C ILE A 15 -2.80 -2.44 -1.63
N MET A 16 -1.67 -3.12 -1.79
CA MET A 16 -0.40 -2.67 -1.21
C MET A 16 0.03 -1.30 -1.75
N ALA A 17 -0.18 -1.03 -3.04
CA ALA A 17 0.21 0.24 -3.66
C ALA A 17 -0.51 1.44 -3.01
N ASP A 18 -1.84 1.43 -2.88
CA ASP A 18 -2.53 2.61 -2.30
C ASP A 18 -2.34 2.71 -0.79
N ILE A 19 -2.01 1.62 -0.06
CA ILE A 19 -1.53 1.73 1.33
C ILE A 19 -0.20 2.49 1.35
N LEU A 20 0.77 2.11 0.50
CA LEU A 20 2.07 2.78 0.44
C LEU A 20 1.93 4.25 0.01
N LYS A 21 0.99 4.56 -0.90
CA LYS A 21 0.69 5.94 -1.28
C LYS A 21 0.08 6.74 -0.12
N ALA A 22 -0.88 6.18 0.59
CA ALA A 22 -1.50 6.82 1.76
C ALA A 22 -0.47 7.16 2.84
N VAL A 23 0.49 6.27 3.09
CA VAL A 23 1.54 6.51 4.07
C VAL A 23 2.62 7.48 3.54
N LYS A 24 2.96 7.43 2.25
CA LYS A 24 3.96 8.32 1.64
C LYS A 24 3.48 9.77 1.57
N SER A 25 2.18 10.03 1.55
CA SER A 25 1.63 11.40 1.48
C SER A 25 1.77 12.21 2.77
N THR A 26 2.19 11.59 3.89
CA THR A 26 2.29 12.26 5.18
C THR A 26 3.70 12.17 5.75
N ARG A 27 4.21 13.28 6.32
CA ARG A 27 5.57 13.35 6.88
C ARG A 27 5.71 12.49 8.15
N ASP A 28 4.67 12.46 8.98
CA ASP A 28 4.67 11.78 10.27
C ASP A 28 4.06 10.37 10.20
N GLY A 29 3.88 9.84 8.99
CA GLY A 29 3.18 8.59 8.75
C GLY A 29 1.67 8.75 8.83
N GLU A 30 0.95 7.66 8.61
CA GLU A 30 -0.51 7.66 8.52
C GLU A 30 -1.10 6.77 9.62
N SER A 31 -2.22 7.21 10.20
CA SER A 31 -2.94 6.41 11.19
C SER A 31 -3.58 5.18 10.55
N LYS A 32 -3.90 4.15 11.34
CA LYS A 32 -4.64 2.99 10.84
C LYS A 32 -5.96 3.38 10.17
N TYR A 33 -6.65 4.36 10.75
CA TYR A 33 -7.91 4.89 10.22
C TYR A 33 -7.69 5.65 8.90
N GLY A 34 -6.67 6.51 8.83
CA GLY A 34 -6.33 7.22 7.60
C GLY A 34 -5.93 6.28 6.47
N ILE A 35 -5.15 5.23 6.75
CA ILE A 35 -4.85 4.18 5.77
C ILE A 35 -6.13 3.50 5.28
N MET A 36 -7.04 3.16 6.20
CA MET A 36 -8.31 2.53 5.86
C MET A 36 -9.13 3.39 4.88
N GLN A 37 -9.25 4.69 5.17
CA GLN A 37 -9.98 5.65 4.33
C GLN A 37 -9.29 5.87 2.98
N ASN A 38 -8.00 6.20 2.99
CA ASN A 38 -7.24 6.54 1.78
C ASN A 38 -7.06 5.34 0.84
N ALA A 39 -6.90 4.13 1.38
CA ALA A 39 -6.78 2.90 0.60
C ALA A 39 -8.13 2.21 0.33
N ARG A 40 -9.25 2.79 0.78
CA ARG A 40 -10.62 2.25 0.60
C ARG A 40 -10.75 0.79 1.07
N LEU A 41 -10.23 0.49 2.24
CA LEU A 41 -10.24 -0.85 2.83
C LEU A 41 -11.29 -0.95 3.93
N ASN A 42 -11.81 -2.15 4.18
CA ASN A 42 -12.54 -2.41 5.41
C ASN A 42 -11.58 -2.70 6.58
N TYR A 43 -12.10 -2.75 7.80
CA TYR A 43 -11.29 -2.98 9.00
C TYR A 43 -10.47 -4.28 8.96
N VAL A 44 -11.08 -5.37 8.50
CA VAL A 44 -10.45 -6.70 8.43
C VAL A 44 -9.29 -6.70 7.42
N GLN A 45 -9.52 -6.15 6.24
CA GLN A 45 -8.50 -5.99 5.21
C GLN A 45 -7.36 -5.09 5.70
N THR A 46 -7.70 -3.95 6.31
CA THR A 46 -6.71 -3.01 6.85
C THR A 46 -5.78 -3.70 7.85
N LYS A 47 -6.35 -4.42 8.83
CA LYS A 47 -5.56 -5.17 9.82
C LYS A 47 -4.67 -6.21 9.15
N LYS A 48 -5.22 -6.98 8.20
CA LYS A 48 -4.49 -8.04 7.50
C LYS A 48 -3.30 -7.50 6.70
N TYR A 49 -3.52 -6.47 5.87
CA TYR A 49 -2.50 -5.94 4.98
C TYR A 49 -1.45 -5.14 5.73
N ILE A 50 -1.84 -4.32 6.71
CA ILE A 50 -0.86 -3.60 7.54
C ILE A 50 0.06 -4.58 8.27
N HIS A 51 -0.51 -5.61 8.93
CA HIS A 51 0.28 -6.61 9.64
C HIS A 51 1.26 -7.33 8.70
N TYR A 52 0.79 -7.77 7.53
CA TYR A 52 1.64 -8.38 6.51
C TYR A 52 2.76 -7.43 6.06
N MET A 53 2.44 -6.17 5.78
CA MET A 53 3.40 -5.19 5.28
C MET A 53 4.44 -4.78 6.31
N VAL A 54 4.08 -4.73 7.59
CA VAL A 54 5.05 -4.54 8.70
C VAL A 54 5.97 -5.76 8.80
N ASN A 55 5.41 -6.97 8.80
CA ASN A 55 6.21 -8.20 8.89
C ASN A 55 7.17 -8.39 7.71
N CYS A 56 6.78 -7.94 6.52
CA CYS A 56 7.64 -7.95 5.34
C CYS A 56 8.62 -6.77 5.29
N GLY A 57 8.56 -5.82 6.23
CA GLY A 57 9.43 -4.65 6.29
C GLY A 57 9.15 -3.60 5.21
N TYR A 58 7.92 -3.53 4.69
CA TYR A 58 7.48 -2.44 3.82
C TYR A 58 7.03 -1.21 4.60
N LEU A 59 6.45 -1.43 5.78
CA LEU A 59 6.04 -0.39 6.73
C LEU A 59 6.76 -0.57 8.07
N VAL A 60 6.86 0.52 8.83
CA VAL A 60 7.29 0.51 10.24
C VAL A 60 6.28 1.28 11.07
N VAL A 61 6.11 0.89 12.34
CA VAL A 61 5.25 1.60 13.30
C VAL A 61 6.10 2.65 14.02
N SER A 62 5.63 3.89 14.02
CA SER A 62 6.27 5.00 14.72
C SER A 62 5.95 4.95 16.23
N GLN A 63 6.64 5.78 17.01
CA GLN A 63 6.36 5.96 18.43
C GLN A 63 4.95 6.54 18.70
N ARG A 64 4.31 7.17 17.69
CA ARG A 64 2.96 7.75 17.79
C ARG A 64 1.88 6.82 17.26
N GLU A 65 2.18 5.52 17.13
CA GLU A 65 1.28 4.50 16.56
C GLU A 65 0.81 4.79 15.12
N THR A 66 1.56 5.62 14.39
CA THR A 66 1.37 5.84 12.95
C THR A 66 2.24 4.87 12.16
N TYR A 67 1.86 4.59 10.92
CA TYR A 67 2.66 3.76 10.02
C TYR A 67 3.46 4.65 9.08
N LEU A 68 4.74 4.33 8.92
CA LEU A 68 5.69 5.01 8.04
C LEU A 68 6.14 4.06 6.93
N ILE A 69 6.39 4.61 5.75
CA ILE A 69 6.94 3.85 4.63
C ILE A 69 8.44 3.67 4.86
N THR A 70 8.92 2.44 4.73
CA THR A 70 10.35 2.14 4.77
C THR A 70 10.97 2.41 3.39
N GLU A 71 12.30 2.42 3.31
CA GLU A 71 12.99 2.48 2.02
C GLU A 71 12.61 1.30 1.10
N LYS A 72 12.51 0.08 1.66
CA LYS A 72 12.04 -1.11 0.94
C LYS A 72 10.63 -0.92 0.38
N GLY A 73 9.73 -0.35 1.19
CA GLY A 73 8.37 0.02 0.77
C GLY A 73 8.36 1.04 -0.36
N ALA A 74 9.19 2.07 -0.28
CA ALA A 74 9.30 3.12 -1.29
C ALA A 74 9.80 2.57 -2.63
N ARG A 75 10.85 1.73 -2.63
CA ARG A 75 11.35 1.07 -3.85
C ARG A 75 10.30 0.15 -4.47
N PHE A 76 9.57 -0.60 -3.64
CA PHE A 76 8.50 -1.47 -4.13
C PHE A 76 7.34 -0.68 -4.76
N LEU A 77 6.94 0.45 -4.16
CA LEU A 77 5.95 1.35 -4.74
C LEU A 77 6.41 1.88 -6.11
N GLN A 78 7.66 2.35 -6.20
CA GLN A 78 8.23 2.84 -7.45
C GLN A 78 8.24 1.75 -8.54
N PHE A 79 8.60 0.51 -8.18
CA PHE A 79 8.56 -0.63 -9.10
C PHE A 79 7.15 -0.86 -9.65
N ILE A 80 6.13 -0.87 -8.80
CA ILE A 80 4.72 -1.02 -9.22
C ILE A 80 4.31 0.11 -10.19
N GLU A 81 4.70 1.35 -9.89
CA GLU A 81 4.39 2.51 -10.71
C GLU A 81 5.03 2.41 -12.10
N ILE A 82 6.29 1.98 -12.18
CA ILE A 82 6.99 1.75 -13.46
C ILE A 82 6.31 0.64 -14.28
N GLN A 83 5.97 -0.49 -13.65
CA GLN A 83 5.30 -1.60 -14.34
C GLN A 83 3.94 -1.18 -14.92
N ARG A 84 3.18 -0.35 -14.19
CA ARG A 84 1.89 0.17 -14.68
C ARG A 84 2.07 1.10 -15.88
N MET A 85 3.10 1.95 -15.90
CA MET A 85 3.39 2.81 -17.06
C MET A 85 3.73 2.00 -18.31
N GLN A 86 4.49 0.91 -18.19
CA GLN A 86 4.88 0.05 -19.32
C GLN A 86 3.72 -0.75 -19.93
N THR A 87 2.62 -0.91 -19.19
CA THR A 87 1.45 -1.67 -19.62
C THR A 87 0.45 -0.80 -20.41
N ILE A 88 0.63 0.53 -20.43
CA ILE A 88 -0.14 1.45 -21.25
C ILE A 88 0.46 1.44 -22.66
N LYS A 89 -0.05 0.56 -23.53
CA LYS A 89 0.17 0.58 -24.98
C LYS A 89 -1.15 0.78 -25.69
#